data_AF-A0A8T5K3R7-F1
#
_entry.id   AF-A0A8T5K3R7-F1
#
_cell.length_a   1.000
_cell.length_b   1.000
_cell.length_c   1.000
_cell.angle_alpha   90.00
_cell.angle_beta   90.00
_cell.angle_gamma   90.00
#
_symmetry.space_group_name_H-M   'P 1'
#
loop_
_entity.id
_entity.type
_entity.pdbx_description
1 polymer ?
#
loop_
_entity_poly.entity_id
_entity_poly.type
_entity_poly.pdbx_seq_one_letter_code
_entity_poly.pdbx_strand_id
1 'polypeptide(L)'
;MPGIREEVLSVAPYDPGVQKKVKELEEKRELGLGEHADRSVDELELSIRTANYLQNADIKTIGELARITEAELLKSKVLGRKSLKDVREALADLGIELQK
;
A
#
# COMPACT_ATOMS: atom_id res chain seq x y z
N MET A 1 -55.27 -9.59 15.37
CA MET A 1 -54.04 -8.81 15.63
C MET A 1 -53.15 -8.91 14.39
N PRO A 2 -52.56 -7.80 13.93
CA PRO A 2 -52.11 -7.60 12.54
C PRO A 2 -50.84 -8.39 12.18
N GLY A 3 -50.71 -8.68 10.88
CA GLY A 3 -49.66 -9.50 10.30
C GLY A 3 -48.28 -8.87 10.37
N ILE A 4 -47.30 -9.71 10.70
CA ILE A 4 -45.88 -9.42 10.50
C ILE A 4 -45.60 -9.46 9.00
N ARG A 5 -45.42 -8.28 8.40
CA ARG A 5 -44.78 -8.15 7.10
C ARG A 5 -43.30 -8.41 7.32
N GLU A 6 -42.83 -9.56 6.87
CA GLU A 6 -41.40 -9.86 6.75
C GLU A 6 -40.82 -8.90 5.73
N GLU A 7 -40.22 -7.82 6.24
CA GLU A 7 -39.40 -6.91 5.44
C GLU A 7 -38.13 -7.68 5.10
N VAL A 8 -38.15 -8.33 3.93
CA VAL A 8 -36.95 -8.88 3.31
C VAL A 8 -36.03 -7.71 3.01
N LEU A 9 -35.15 -7.43 3.96
CA LEU A 9 -34.03 -6.54 3.83
C LEU A 9 -33.32 -6.90 2.53
N SER A 10 -33.31 -5.96 1.59
CA SER A 10 -32.58 -6.04 0.33
C SER A 10 -31.11 -6.30 0.64
N VAL A 11 -30.73 -7.58 0.72
CA VAL A 11 -29.34 -7.98 0.73
C VAL A 11 -28.84 -7.74 -0.68
N ALA A 12 -28.14 -6.62 -0.86
CA ALA A 12 -27.48 -6.28 -2.11
C ALA A 12 -26.73 -7.52 -2.63
N PRO A 13 -26.75 -7.78 -3.95
CA PRO A 13 -26.09 -8.94 -4.52
C PRO A 13 -24.63 -8.98 -4.07
N TYR A 14 -24.26 -10.09 -3.43
CA TYR A 14 -22.90 -10.42 -3.04
C TYR A 14 -22.10 -10.65 -4.32
N ASP A 15 -21.67 -9.56 -4.96
CA ASP A 15 -20.83 -9.60 -6.15
C ASP A 15 -19.36 -9.71 -5.71
N PRO A 16 -18.68 -10.85 -5.95
CA PRO A 16 -17.30 -11.07 -5.50
C PRO A 16 -16.29 -10.10 -6.14
N GLY A 17 -16.62 -9.49 -7.28
CA GLY A 17 -15.81 -8.46 -7.91
C GLY A 17 -15.78 -7.12 -7.16
N VAL A 18 -16.86 -6.77 -6.45
CA VAL A 18 -16.95 -5.54 -5.68
C VAL A 18 -16.09 -5.63 -4.41
N GLN A 19 -16.05 -6.79 -3.75
CA GLN A 19 -15.26 -6.98 -2.53
C GLN A 19 -13.76 -6.80 -2.74
N LYS A 20 -13.22 -7.30 -3.86
CA LYS A 20 -11.79 -7.19 -4.13
C LYS A 20 -11.37 -5.72 -4.32
N LYS A 21 -12.22 -4.93 -4.98
CA LYS A 21 -11.96 -3.52 -5.24
C LYS A 21 -12.13 -2.67 -3.98
N VAL A 22 -13.16 -2.95 -3.18
CA VAL A 22 -13.37 -2.30 -1.88
C VAL A 22 -12.17 -2.56 -0.96
N LYS A 23 -11.68 -3.81 -0.88
CA LYS A 23 -10.54 -4.17 -0.04
C LYS A 23 -9.23 -3.49 -0.45
N GLU A 24 -8.93 -3.41 -1.75
CA GLU A 24 -7.71 -2.74 -2.23
C GLU A 24 -7.75 -1.22 -2.03
N LEU A 25 -8.94 -0.61 -2.15
CA LEU A 25 -9.16 0.81 -1.85
C LEU A 25 -9.05 1.10 -0.35
N GLU A 26 -9.55 0.20 0.49
CA GLU A 26 -9.46 0.32 1.95
C GLU A 26 -8.02 0.16 2.44
N GLU A 27 -7.26 -0.79 1.89
CA GLU A 27 -5.84 -1.01 2.18
C GLU A 27 -4.99 0.18 1.73
N LYS A 28 -5.26 0.77 0.55
CA LYS A 28 -4.65 2.04 0.12
C LYS A 28 -4.95 3.19 1.10
N ARG A 29 -6.17 3.25 1.63
CA ARG A 29 -6.58 4.30 2.58
C ARG A 29 -5.96 4.08 3.96
N GLU A 30 -5.82 2.84 4.39
CA GLU A 30 -5.16 2.46 5.65
C GLU A 30 -3.66 2.74 5.62
N LEU A 31 -3.00 2.51 4.48
CA LEU A 31 -1.60 2.85 4.26
C LEU A 31 -1.37 4.35 4.04
N GLY A 32 -2.40 5.19 4.04
CA GLY A 32 -2.27 6.62 3.74
C GLY A 32 -1.79 6.90 2.31
N LEU A 33 -1.87 5.91 1.41
CA LEU A 33 -1.35 5.98 0.06
C LEU A 33 -2.07 7.01 -0.80
N GLY A 34 -3.31 7.37 -0.48
CA GLY A 34 -4.01 8.56 -0.99
C GLY A 34 -3.75 8.88 -2.46
N GLU A 35 -3.35 10.13 -2.73
CA GLU A 35 -2.88 10.59 -4.04
C GLU A 35 -1.38 10.31 -4.29
N HIS A 36 -0.63 10.01 -3.23
CA HIS A 36 0.82 9.79 -3.32
C HIS A 36 1.18 8.43 -3.89
N ALA A 37 0.25 7.47 -3.90
CA ALA A 37 0.43 6.13 -4.43
C ALA A 37 0.93 6.13 -5.87
N ASP A 38 0.44 7.07 -6.68
CA ASP A 38 0.74 7.22 -8.10
C ASP A 38 1.97 8.11 -8.35
N ARG A 39 2.56 8.70 -7.30
CA ARG A 39 3.83 9.43 -7.41
C ARG A 39 4.98 8.46 -7.62
N SER A 40 6.02 8.94 -8.27
CA SER A 40 7.23 8.17 -8.54
C SER A 40 8.14 8.13 -7.32
N VAL A 41 8.76 6.97 -7.07
CA VAL A 41 9.79 6.82 -6.03
C VAL A 41 11.08 7.59 -6.32
N ASP A 42 11.25 8.04 -7.56
CA ASP A 42 12.38 8.88 -7.99
C ASP A 42 12.32 10.27 -7.36
N GLU A 43 11.12 10.79 -7.03
CA GLU A 43 10.96 12.08 -6.35
C GLU A 43 11.34 12.03 -4.87
N LEU A 44 11.41 10.84 -4.27
CA LEU A 44 11.68 10.65 -2.84
C LEU A 44 13.16 10.79 -2.46
N GLU A 45 14.01 11.27 -3.37
CA GLU A 45 15.48 11.41 -3.22
C GLU A 45 16.12 10.25 -2.46
N LEU A 46 15.71 9.03 -2.81
CA LEU A 46 16.19 7.82 -2.17
C LEU A 46 17.67 7.58 -2.54
N SER A 47 18.38 6.92 -1.64
CA SER A 47 19.76 6.51 -1.92
C SER A 47 19.85 5.70 -3.22
N ILE A 48 20.91 5.92 -4.02
CA ILE A 48 21.18 5.19 -5.26
C ILE A 48 21.03 3.66 -5.10
N ARG A 49 21.37 3.10 -3.93
CA ARG A 49 21.17 1.67 -3.64
C ARG A 49 19.70 1.27 -3.59
N THR A 50 18.87 2.10 -2.96
CA THR A 50 17.43 1.89 -2.88
C THR A 50 16.81 2.04 -4.27
N ALA A 51 17.11 3.13 -4.98
CA ALA A 51 16.61 3.37 -6.35
C ALA A 51 16.94 2.21 -7.31
N ASN A 52 18.18 1.69 -7.27
CA ASN A 52 18.56 0.51 -8.07
C ASN A 52 17.78 -0.74 -7.68
N TYR A 53 17.55 -1.00 -6.38
CA TYR A 53 16.72 -2.13 -5.96
C TYR A 53 15.28 -1.99 -6.44
N LEU A 54 14.69 -0.80 -6.31
CA LEU A 54 13.33 -0.52 -6.74
C LEU A 54 13.19 -0.69 -8.26
N GLN A 55 14.13 -0.19 -9.05
CA GLN A 55 14.18 -0.44 -10.49
C GLN A 55 14.26 -1.95 -10.83
N ASN A 56 15.08 -2.72 -10.10
CA ASN A 56 15.20 -4.16 -10.33
C ASN A 56 13.93 -4.93 -9.89
N ALA A 57 13.21 -4.41 -8.90
CA ALA A 57 11.94 -4.95 -8.43
C ALA A 57 10.72 -4.45 -9.25
N ASP A 58 10.96 -3.69 -10.32
CA ASP A 58 9.96 -2.95 -11.12
C ASP A 58 9.11 -1.95 -10.32
N ILE A 59 9.54 -1.57 -9.11
CA ILE A 59 8.87 -0.61 -8.25
C ILE A 59 9.20 0.79 -8.75
N LYS A 60 8.22 1.45 -9.36
CA LYS A 60 8.35 2.83 -9.87
C LYS A 60 7.55 3.82 -9.05
N THR A 61 6.54 3.34 -8.33
CA THR A 61 5.57 4.18 -7.61
C THR A 61 5.60 3.93 -6.11
N ILE A 62 5.17 4.93 -5.35
CA ILE A 62 5.13 4.86 -3.88
C ILE A 62 4.12 3.81 -3.42
N GLY A 63 3.02 3.64 -4.17
CA GLY A 63 2.04 2.59 -3.91
C GLY A 63 2.64 1.19 -3.96
N GLU A 64 3.58 0.95 -4.87
CA GLU A 64 4.30 -0.32 -4.92
C GLU A 64 5.37 -0.42 -3.84
N LEU A 65 6.04 0.68 -3.50
CA LEU A 65 7.02 0.71 -2.41
C LEU A 65 6.37 0.37 -1.06
N ALA A 66 5.20 0.94 -0.75
CA ALA A 66 4.49 0.71 0.51
C ALA A 66 3.90 -0.70 0.64
N ARG A 67 3.73 -1.42 -0.48
CA ARG A 67 3.35 -2.85 -0.48
C ARG A 67 4.51 -3.76 -0.08
N ILE A 68 5.76 -3.28 -0.16
CA ILE A 68 6.92 -4.03 0.32
C ILE A 68 6.99 -3.89 1.84
N THR A 69 7.31 -4.99 2.54
CA THR A 69 7.50 -4.98 4.00
C THR A 69 8.95 -4.72 4.38
N GLU A 70 9.18 -4.23 5.60
CA GLU A 70 10.52 -4.10 6.17
C GLU A 70 11.32 -5.41 6.08
N ALA A 71 10.65 -6.54 6.30
CA ALA A 71 11.25 -7.87 6.22
C ALA A 71 11.77 -8.21 4.82
N GLU A 72 11.02 -7.88 3.76
CA GLU A 72 11.45 -8.15 2.38
C GLU A 72 12.58 -7.21 1.96
N LEU A 73 12.57 -5.95 2.43
CA LEU A 73 13.69 -5.02 2.24
C LEU A 73 14.96 -5.56 2.95
N LEU A 74 14.87 -6.05 4.19
CA LEU A 74 16.01 -6.62 4.93
C LEU A 74 16.56 -7.92 4.34
N LYS A 75 15.70 -8.70 3.69
CA LYS A 75 16.08 -9.94 3.00
C LYS A 75 16.85 -9.66 1.73
N SER A 76 16.62 -8.50 1.11
CA SER A 76 17.41 -8.05 -0.03
C SER A 76 18.82 -7.70 0.42
N LYS A 77 19.79 -8.48 -0.06
CA LYS A 77 21.23 -8.31 0.25
C LYS A 77 21.78 -6.93 -0.12
N VAL A 78 21.03 -6.16 -0.92
CA VAL A 78 21.38 -4.82 -1.42
C VAL A 78 20.91 -3.70 -0.48
N LEU A 79 19.86 -3.96 0.31
CA LEU A 79 19.25 -3.00 1.23
C LEU A 79 19.70 -3.27 2.67
N GLY A 80 20.54 -2.37 3.18
CA GLY A 80 20.99 -2.43 4.58
C GLY A 80 20.09 -1.62 5.51
N ARG A 81 20.43 -1.62 6.81
CA ARG A 81 19.76 -0.79 7.85
C ARG A 81 19.62 0.69 7.46
N LYS A 82 20.60 1.23 6.74
CA LYS A 82 20.58 2.62 6.25
C LYS A 82 19.49 2.82 5.19
N SER A 83 19.43 1.96 4.18
CA SER A 83 18.42 2.04 3.11
C SER A 83 17.01 1.81 3.62
N LEU A 84 16.84 0.96 4.64
CA LEU A 84 15.56 0.72 5.30
C LEU A 84 15.05 2.00 5.99
N LYS A 85 15.94 2.70 6.71
CA LYS A 85 15.64 3.98 7.33
C LYS A 85 15.31 5.06 6.30
N ASP A 86 16.03 5.08 5.18
CA ASP A 86 15.82 5.96 4.03
C ASP A 86 14.39 5.79 3.45
N VAL A 87 13.98 4.55 3.17
CA VAL A 87 12.62 4.22 2.68
C VAL A 87 11.56 4.61 3.70
N ARG A 88 11.79 4.29 4.98
CA ARG A 88 10.85 4.62 6.05
C ARG A 88 10.68 6.12 6.24
N GLU A 89 11.76 6.90 6.20
CA GLU A 89 11.70 8.37 6.28
C GLU A 89 11.00 8.97 5.07
N ALA A 90 11.33 8.50 3.86
CA ALA A 90 10.68 8.93 2.62
C ALA A 90 9.16 8.71 2.66
N LEU A 91 8.72 7.52 3.09
CA LEU A 91 7.29 7.23 3.25
C LEU A 91 6.66 8.06 4.38
N ALA A 92 7.36 8.21 5.51
CA ALA A 92 6.86 8.97 6.65
C ALA A 92 6.67 10.46 6.32
N ASP A 93 7.51 11.05 5.47
CA ASP A 93 7.37 12.44 4.99
C ASP A 93 6.04 12.67 4.24
N LEU A 94 5.55 11.62 3.58
CA LEU A 94 4.27 11.60 2.85
C LEU A 94 3.09 11.14 3.72
N GLY A 95 3.32 10.88 5.01
CA GLY A 95 2.30 10.33 5.91
C GLY A 95 1.96 8.86 5.65
N ILE A 96 2.84 8.12 4.99
CA ILE A 96 2.69 6.70 4.68
C ILE A 96 3.55 5.89 5.66
N GLU A 97 2.96 4.87 6.29
CA GLU A 97 3.71 3.95 7.14
C GLU A 97 4.03 2.65 6.38
N LEU A 98 5.30 2.26 6.46
CA LEU A 98 5.76 0.99 5.92
C LEU A 98 5.27 -0.17 6.82
N GLN A 99 4.79 -1.24 6.19
CA GLN A 99 4.35 -2.45 6.90
C GLN A 99 5.56 -3.18 7.51
N LYS A 100 5.45 -3.56 8.79
CA LYS A 100 6.48 -4.24 9.56
C LYS A 100 6.57 -5.73 9.25
#